data_AF-T0CUB8-F1
#
_entry.id   AF-T0CUB8-F1
#
_cell.length_a   1.000
_cell.length_b   1.000
_cell.length_c   1.000
_cell.angle_alpha   90.00
_cell.angle_beta   90.00
_cell.angle_gamma   90.00
#
_symmetry.space_group_name_H-M   'P 1'
#
loop_
_entity.id
_entity.type
_entity.pdbx_description
1 polymer ?
#
loop_
_entity_poly.entity_id
_entity_poly.type
_entity_poly.pdbx_seq_one_letter_code
_entity_poly.pdbx_strand_id
1 'polypeptide(L)'
;MSNLYESIRKYKCGYIEEILNILDMFDPLLNKFQRNSCYEDMKSELSLFMFNLIDNFPLEKDCFKEDKFIINYIYKSLKNKFIQVNKLHQKVKSYETNIDIIWVNNCDYANLLSTVIFEDIIKDLTQNEKNILRKIYLHGLRESEISRELNISRQAVNKTHLRALEKLKN
;
A
#
# COMPACT_ATOMS: atom_id res chain seq x y z
N MET A 1 -17.65 -5.41 40.76
CA MET A 1 -17.34 -5.75 39.35
C MET A 1 -18.22 -6.93 38.98
N SER A 2 -19.09 -6.77 37.99
CA SER A 2 -19.95 -7.85 37.51
C SER A 2 -19.07 -8.97 36.96
N ASN A 3 -19.34 -10.20 37.40
CA ASN A 3 -18.75 -11.41 36.85
C ASN A 3 -19.13 -11.50 35.35
N LEU A 4 -18.16 -11.81 34.47
CA LEU A 4 -18.35 -11.83 33.02
C LEU A 4 -19.45 -12.83 32.61
N TYR A 5 -19.53 -13.99 33.28
CA TYR A 5 -20.62 -14.94 33.12
C TYR A 5 -21.99 -14.27 33.35
N GLU A 6 -22.15 -13.49 34.41
CA GLU A 6 -23.42 -12.81 34.70
C GLU A 6 -23.72 -11.69 33.71
N SER A 7 -22.72 -10.95 33.23
CA SER A 7 -22.94 -9.95 32.17
C SER A 7 -23.40 -10.60 30.86
N ILE A 8 -22.78 -11.71 30.43
CA ILE A 8 -23.24 -12.47 29.25
C ILE A 8 -24.64 -13.04 29.48
N ARG A 9 -24.91 -13.57 30.68
CA ARG A 9 -26.24 -14.09 31.04
C ARG A 9 -27.32 -13.01 30.94
N LYS A 10 -27.10 -11.84 31.52
CA LYS A 10 -28.03 -10.71 31.46
C LYS A 10 -28.25 -10.25 30.03
N TYR A 11 -27.18 -10.12 29.24
CA TYR A 11 -27.28 -9.79 27.82
C TYR A 11 -28.21 -10.77 27.09
N LYS A 12 -28.00 -12.09 27.28
CA LYS A 12 -28.86 -13.15 26.72
C LYS A 12 -30.30 -13.14 27.23
N CYS A 13 -30.57 -12.54 28.40
CA CYS A 13 -31.91 -12.33 28.93
C CYS A 13 -32.59 -11.04 28.43
N GLY A 14 -31.96 -10.28 27.52
CA GLY A 14 -32.54 -9.08 26.90
C GLY A 14 -32.03 -7.75 27.45
N TYR A 15 -31.09 -7.74 28.40
CA TYR A 15 -30.42 -6.52 28.84
C TYR A 15 -29.33 -6.13 27.83
N ILE A 16 -29.74 -5.61 26.67
CA ILE A 16 -28.87 -5.38 25.52
C ILE A 16 -27.68 -4.47 25.83
N GLU A 17 -27.81 -3.53 26.77
CA GLU A 17 -26.74 -2.61 27.17
C GLU A 17 -25.53 -3.31 27.79
N GLU A 18 -25.71 -4.52 28.35
CA GLU A 18 -24.60 -5.31 28.91
C GLU A 18 -23.56 -5.69 27.85
N ILE A 19 -23.90 -5.67 26.55
CA ILE A 19 -22.92 -5.88 25.49
C ILE A 19 -21.83 -4.81 25.49
N LEU A 20 -22.18 -3.56 25.82
CA LEU A 20 -21.22 -2.45 25.88
C LEU A 20 -20.23 -2.69 27.03
N ASN A 21 -20.73 -3.11 28.20
CA ASN A 21 -19.88 -3.48 29.33
C ASN A 21 -18.91 -4.62 28.97
N ILE A 22 -19.40 -5.64 28.25
CA ILE A 22 -18.58 -6.76 27.81
C ILE A 22 -17.53 -6.28 26.79
N LEU A 23 -17.91 -5.45 25.81
CA LEU A 23 -16.97 -4.87 24.84
C LEU A 23 -15.87 -4.06 25.54
N ASP A 24 -16.24 -3.23 26.51
CA ASP A 24 -15.30 -2.39 27.28
C ASP A 24 -14.30 -3.24 28.08
N MET A 25 -14.72 -4.38 28.63
CA MET A 25 -13.82 -5.31 29.34
C MET A 25 -12.70 -5.86 28.43
N PHE A 26 -12.95 -5.99 27.13
CA PHE A 26 -11.96 -6.47 26.15
C PHE A 26 -11.31 -5.33 25.34
N ASP A 27 -11.67 -4.07 25.57
CA ASP A 27 -11.13 -2.92 24.83
C ASP A 27 -9.59 -2.86 24.85
N PRO A 28 -8.89 -3.10 25.97
CA PRO A 28 -7.42 -3.15 25.98
C PRO A 28 -6.84 -4.21 25.03
N LEU A 29 -7.52 -5.36 24.89
CA LEU A 29 -7.12 -6.44 23.99
C LEU A 29 -7.41 -6.08 22.53
N LEU A 30 -8.58 -5.49 22.24
CA LEU A 30 -8.96 -5.03 20.91
C LEU A 30 -7.99 -3.94 20.42
N ASN A 31 -7.66 -2.96 21.27
CA ASN A 31 -6.66 -1.94 20.99
C ASN A 31 -5.27 -2.52 20.77
N LYS A 32 -4.89 -3.59 21.50
CA LYS A 32 -3.63 -4.31 21.27
C LYS A 32 -3.60 -4.95 19.88
N PHE A 33 -4.70 -5.58 19.45
CA PHE A 33 -4.78 -6.15 18.12
C PHE A 33 -4.77 -5.09 17.02
N GLN A 34 -5.47 -3.96 17.20
CA GLN A 34 -5.43 -2.81 16.31
C GLN A 34 -3.99 -2.32 16.06
N ARG A 35 -3.23 -2.08 17.14
CA ARG A 35 -1.84 -1.59 17.03
C ARG A 35 -0.90 -2.56 16.30
N ASN A 36 -1.21 -3.85 16.33
CA ASN A 36 -0.40 -4.90 15.72
C ASN A 36 -0.92 -5.34 14.33
N SER A 37 -1.93 -4.64 13.80
CA SER A 37 -2.59 -4.95 12.54
C SER A 37 -2.01 -4.12 11.39
N CYS A 38 -2.00 -4.68 10.18
CA CYS A 38 -1.82 -3.90 8.95
C CYS A 38 -3.14 -3.26 8.45
N TYR A 39 -4.26 -3.73 8.97
CA TYR A 39 -5.61 -3.32 8.62
C TYR A 39 -6.13 -2.24 9.58
N GLU A 40 -6.57 -1.12 9.02
CA GLU A 40 -6.95 0.10 9.75
C GLU A 40 -8.22 -0.08 10.60
N ASP A 41 -9.16 -0.91 10.18
CA ASP A 41 -10.42 -1.14 10.90
C ASP A 41 -10.42 -2.43 11.74
N MET A 42 -9.24 -2.94 12.12
CA MET A 42 -9.13 -4.20 12.86
C MET A 42 -9.94 -4.21 14.16
N LYS A 43 -9.97 -3.10 14.90
CA LYS A 43 -10.78 -2.98 16.12
C LYS A 43 -12.26 -3.19 15.81
N SER A 44 -12.78 -2.50 14.81
CA SER A 44 -14.19 -2.60 14.39
C SER A 44 -14.55 -4.02 13.93
N GLU A 45 -13.69 -4.63 13.11
CA GLU A 45 -13.84 -6.02 12.63
C GLU A 45 -13.87 -7.02 13.79
N LEU A 46 -12.98 -6.86 14.78
CA LEU A 46 -12.93 -7.73 15.95
C LEU A 46 -14.08 -7.49 16.93
N SER A 47 -14.53 -6.24 17.10
CA SER A 47 -15.72 -5.91 17.90
C SER A 47 -16.98 -6.56 17.32
N LEU A 48 -17.17 -6.48 16.00
CA LEU A 48 -18.28 -7.14 15.31
C LEU A 48 -18.20 -8.67 15.45
N PHE A 49 -17.01 -9.24 15.30
CA PHE A 49 -16.82 -10.68 15.54
C PHE A 49 -17.13 -11.05 17.00
N MET A 50 -16.75 -10.21 17.97
CA MET A 50 -17.02 -10.45 19.37
C MET A 50 -18.51 -10.39 19.68
N PHE A 51 -19.25 -9.43 19.10
CA PHE A 51 -20.71 -9.37 19.20
C PHE A 51 -21.35 -10.70 18.80
N ASN A 52 -21.01 -11.20 17.60
CA ASN A 52 -21.50 -12.50 17.10
C ASN A 52 -21.06 -13.69 17.98
N LEU A 53 -19.87 -13.62 18.57
CA LEU A 53 -19.35 -14.64 19.49
C LEU A 53 -20.17 -14.69 20.78
N ILE A 54 -20.55 -13.53 21.32
CA ILE A 54 -21.34 -13.41 22.56
C ILE A 54 -22.79 -13.86 22.32
N ASP A 55 -23.40 -13.49 21.20
CA ASP A 55 -24.74 -13.97 20.80
C ASP A 55 -24.80 -15.50 20.84
N ASN A 56 -23.81 -16.15 20.23
CA ASN A 56 -23.74 -17.60 20.10
C ASN A 56 -22.97 -18.28 21.23
N PHE A 57 -22.69 -17.57 22.33
CA PHE A 57 -21.83 -18.11 23.40
C PHE A 57 -22.50 -19.29 24.12
N PRO A 58 -21.86 -20.46 24.24
CA PRO A 58 -22.46 -21.66 24.85
C PRO A 58 -22.40 -21.61 26.38
N LEU A 59 -23.15 -20.68 26.98
CA LEU A 59 -23.15 -20.37 28.41
C LEU A 59 -23.61 -21.53 29.30
N GLU A 60 -24.35 -22.48 28.72
CA GLU A 60 -24.84 -23.70 29.38
C GLU A 60 -23.75 -24.67 29.82
N LYS A 61 -22.52 -24.53 29.30
CA LYS A 61 -21.41 -25.40 29.71
C LYS A 61 -20.92 -25.02 31.11
N ASP A 62 -20.89 -26.01 32.01
CA ASP A 62 -20.51 -25.82 33.42
C ASP A 62 -19.14 -25.15 33.61
N CYS A 63 -18.19 -25.44 32.72
CA CYS A 63 -16.85 -24.83 32.79
C CYS A 63 -16.89 -23.30 32.68
N PHE A 64 -17.90 -22.71 32.06
CA PHE A 64 -18.00 -21.25 31.93
C PHE A 64 -18.57 -20.56 33.16
N LYS A 65 -19.01 -21.29 34.20
CA LYS A 65 -19.34 -20.68 35.50
C LYS A 65 -18.14 -19.96 36.13
N GLU A 66 -16.92 -20.31 35.72
CA GLU A 66 -15.70 -19.59 36.09
C GLU A 66 -15.20 -18.70 34.93
N ASP A 67 -15.14 -17.39 35.16
CA ASP A 67 -14.77 -16.38 34.17
C ASP A 67 -13.46 -16.64 33.44
N LYS A 68 -12.47 -17.25 34.11
CA LYS A 68 -11.17 -17.56 33.51
C LYS A 68 -11.30 -18.37 32.22
N PHE A 69 -12.29 -19.27 32.14
CA PHE A 69 -12.52 -20.07 30.95
C PHE A 69 -13.23 -19.28 29.84
N ILE A 70 -14.16 -18.40 30.20
CA ILE A 70 -14.81 -17.48 29.25
C ILE A 70 -13.76 -16.55 28.62
N ILE A 71 -12.96 -15.89 29.46
CA ILE A 71 -11.91 -14.96 29.04
C ILE A 71 -10.93 -15.64 28.09
N ASN A 72 -10.46 -16.85 28.44
CA ASN A 72 -9.53 -17.60 27.60
C ASN A 72 -10.16 -18.01 26.25
N TYR A 73 -11.45 -18.38 26.25
CA TYR A 73 -12.17 -18.74 25.03
C TYR A 73 -12.33 -17.54 24.09
N ILE A 74 -12.76 -16.39 24.62
CA ILE A 74 -12.88 -15.14 23.86
C ILE A 74 -11.52 -14.71 23.33
N TYR A 75 -10.48 -14.73 24.17
CA TYR A 75 -9.11 -14.40 23.77
C TYR A 75 -8.63 -15.25 22.59
N LYS A 76 -8.78 -16.58 22.67
CA LYS A 76 -8.36 -17.49 21.59
C LYS A 76 -9.15 -17.24 20.30
N SER A 77 -10.46 -17.04 20.42
CA SER A 77 -11.35 -16.75 19.29
C SER A 77 -10.94 -15.45 18.59
N LEU A 78 -10.74 -14.37 19.35
CA LEU A 78 -10.28 -13.08 18.83
C LEU A 78 -8.89 -13.17 18.20
N LYS A 79 -7.94 -13.87 18.83
CA LYS A 79 -6.59 -14.05 18.28
C LYS A 79 -6.61 -14.76 16.92
N ASN A 80 -7.43 -15.79 16.78
CA ASN A 80 -7.57 -16.52 15.52
C ASN A 80 -8.18 -15.64 14.43
N LYS A 81 -9.25 -14.90 14.76
CA LYS A 81 -9.88 -13.94 13.84
C LYS A 81 -8.90 -12.83 13.43
N PHE A 82 -8.15 -12.27 14.38
CA PHE A 82 -7.09 -11.29 14.13
C PHE A 82 -6.07 -11.82 13.10
N ILE A 83 -5.55 -13.03 13.29
CA ILE A 83 -4.58 -13.64 12.37
C ILE A 83 -5.19 -13.80 10.97
N GLN A 84 -6.44 -14.27 10.88
CA GLN A 84 -7.14 -14.45 9.60
C GLN A 84 -7.28 -13.13 8.84
N VAL A 85 -7.84 -12.10 9.49
CA VAL A 85 -8.08 -10.78 8.89
C VAL A 85 -6.76 -10.11 8.53
N ASN A 86 -5.76 -10.20 9.40
CA ASN A 86 -4.46 -9.56 9.17
C ASN A 86 -3.71 -10.22 8.00
N LYS A 87 -3.83 -11.54 7.80
CA LYS A 87 -3.26 -12.23 6.63
C LYS A 87 -3.93 -11.80 5.32
N LEU A 88 -5.26 -11.65 5.34
CA LEU A 88 -6.02 -11.22 4.18
C LEU A 88 -5.58 -9.81 3.73
N HIS A 89 -5.51 -8.87 4.67
CA HIS A 89 -5.15 -7.48 4.37
C HIS A 89 -3.66 -7.27 4.08
N GLN A 90 -2.75 -8.06 4.68
CA GLN A 90 -1.34 -8.06 4.28
C GLN A 90 -1.17 -8.42 2.80
N LYS A 91 -1.95 -9.39 2.31
CA LYS A 91 -1.93 -9.76 0.90
C LYS A 91 -2.41 -8.61 0.01
N VAL A 92 -3.48 -7.91 0.37
CA VAL A 92 -3.97 -6.73 -0.38
C VAL A 92 -2.91 -5.63 -0.40
N LYS A 93 -2.36 -5.27 0.76
CA LYS A 93 -1.33 -4.25 0.92
C LYS A 93 -0.05 -4.55 0.14
N SER A 94 0.28 -5.83 -0.08
CA SER A 94 1.43 -6.22 -0.90
C SER A 94 1.31 -5.87 -2.39
N TYR A 95 0.10 -5.60 -2.87
CA TYR A 95 -0.17 -5.14 -4.24
C TYR A 95 -0.39 -3.62 -4.33
N GLU A 96 -0.37 -2.91 -3.21
CA GLU A 96 -0.51 -1.46 -3.18
C GLU A 96 0.85 -0.82 -3.46
N THR A 97 0.84 0.22 -4.30
CA THR A 97 2.01 1.07 -4.54
C THR A 97 1.72 2.44 -3.96
N ASN A 98 2.68 3.01 -3.25
CA ASN A 98 2.54 4.37 -2.72
C ASN A 98 2.40 5.36 -3.90
N ILE A 99 1.33 6.15 -3.87
CA ILE A 99 1.03 7.17 -4.88
C ILE A 99 2.18 8.18 -5.02
N ASP A 100 2.84 8.57 -3.93
CA ASP A 100 3.97 9.50 -3.97
C ASP A 100 5.12 8.93 -4.80
N ILE A 101 5.37 7.61 -4.75
CA ILE A 101 6.38 6.95 -5.59
C ILE A 101 5.99 7.05 -7.07
N ILE A 102 4.70 6.85 -7.38
CA ILE A 102 4.18 6.99 -8.75
C ILE A 102 4.34 8.43 -9.23
N TRP A 103 4.01 9.42 -8.39
CA TRP A 103 4.09 10.83 -8.76
C TRP A 103 5.52 11.31 -8.90
N VAL A 104 6.44 10.92 -8.02
CA VAL A 104 7.87 11.23 -8.15
C VAL A 104 8.42 10.64 -9.46
N ASN A 105 8.02 9.42 -9.81
CA ASN A 105 8.49 8.76 -11.03
C ASN A 105 7.80 9.27 -12.31
N ASN A 106 6.59 9.82 -12.21
CA ASN A 106 5.80 10.30 -13.36
C ASN A 106 5.58 11.82 -13.35
N CYS A 107 6.37 12.59 -12.60
CA CYS A 107 6.21 14.04 -12.58
C CYS A 107 6.67 14.63 -13.92
N ASP A 108 5.70 14.86 -14.81
CA ASP A 108 5.91 15.50 -16.12
C ASP A 108 6.61 16.86 -16.02
N TYR A 109 6.55 17.55 -14.87
CA TYR A 109 7.26 18.82 -14.69
C TYR A 109 8.78 18.64 -14.71
N ALA A 110 9.29 17.54 -14.14
CA ALA A 110 10.71 17.22 -14.23
C ALA A 110 11.12 16.93 -15.69
N ASN A 111 10.26 16.22 -16.44
CA ASN A 111 10.45 15.97 -17.86
C ASN A 111 10.37 17.25 -18.72
N LEU A 112 9.50 18.19 -18.38
CA LEU A 112 9.39 19.46 -19.07
C LEU A 112 10.63 20.32 -18.83
N LEU A 113 11.06 20.47 -17.57
CA LEU A 113 12.27 21.21 -17.23
C LEU A 113 13.52 20.56 -17.86
N SER A 114 13.60 19.22 -17.86
CA SER A 114 14.71 18.52 -18.51
C SER A 114 14.72 18.73 -20.02
N THR A 115 13.54 18.78 -20.66
CA THR A 115 13.42 19.06 -22.10
C THR A 115 13.83 20.49 -22.42
N VAL A 116 13.40 21.48 -21.62
CA VAL A 116 13.82 22.88 -21.80
C VAL A 116 15.33 23.04 -21.65
N ILE A 117 15.91 22.47 -20.57
CA ILE A 117 17.37 22.49 -20.36
C ILE A 117 18.09 21.77 -21.50
N PHE A 118 17.58 20.64 -21.98
CA PHE A 118 18.15 19.91 -23.10
C PHE A 118 18.18 20.75 -24.38
N GLU A 119 17.07 21.43 -24.70
CA GLU A 119 16.96 22.33 -25.85
C GLU A 119 17.92 23.53 -25.75
N ASP A 120 18.10 24.08 -24.54
CA ASP A 120 19.06 25.15 -24.28
C ASP A 120 20.52 24.69 -24.46
N ILE A 121 20.86 23.48 -24.03
CA ILE A 121 22.22 22.91 -24.21
C ILE A 121 22.57 22.77 -25.69
N ILE A 122 21.62 22.31 -26.51
CA ILE A 122 21.87 22.05 -27.93
C ILE A 122 21.64 23.27 -28.84
N LYS A 123 21.30 24.44 -28.29
CA LYS A 123 20.82 25.61 -29.04
C LYS A 123 21.78 26.11 -30.12
N ASP A 124 23.09 25.98 -29.91
CA ASP A 124 24.13 26.49 -30.81
C ASP A 124 24.59 25.45 -31.86
N LEU A 125 24.02 24.24 -31.82
CA LEU A 125 24.32 23.19 -32.79
C LEU A 125 23.56 23.39 -34.11
N THR A 126 24.07 22.77 -35.18
CA THR A 126 23.38 22.76 -36.47
C THR A 126 22.08 21.97 -36.37
N GLN A 127 21.11 22.26 -37.25
CA GLN A 127 19.81 21.57 -37.23
C GLN A 127 19.92 20.05 -37.34
N ASN A 128 20.90 19.55 -38.12
CA ASN A 128 21.14 18.13 -38.26
C ASN A 128 21.69 17.50 -36.97
N GLU A 129 22.63 18.19 -36.30
CA GLU A 129 23.17 17.76 -35.00
C GLU A 129 22.07 17.74 -33.93
N LYS A 130 21.26 18.82 -33.84
CA LYS A 130 20.11 18.89 -32.93
C LYS A 130 19.14 17.73 -33.15
N ASN A 131 18.79 17.44 -34.41
CA ASN A 131 17.86 16.37 -34.75
C ASN A 131 18.38 14.99 -34.30
N ILE A 132 19.65 14.69 -34.55
CA ILE A 132 20.26 13.42 -34.13
C ILE A 132 20.28 13.32 -32.59
N LEU A 133 20.67 14.38 -31.88
CA LEU A 133 20.68 14.36 -30.41
C LEU A 133 19.28 14.17 -29.82
N ARG A 134 18.24 14.87 -30.32
CA ARG A 134 16.85 14.67 -29.87
C ARG A 134 16.42 13.22 -30.05
N LYS A 135 16.73 12.61 -31.19
CA LYS A 135 16.39 11.21 -31.48
C LYS A 135 17.07 10.23 -30.52
N ILE A 136 18.33 10.47 -30.18
CA ILE A 136 19.07 9.60 -29.25
C ILE A 136 18.58 9.79 -27.81
N TYR A 137 18.55 11.04 -27.32
CA TYR A 137 18.41 11.32 -25.90
C TYR A 137 16.97 11.59 -25.45
N LEU A 138 16.10 12.13 -26.31
CA LEU A 138 14.68 12.33 -25.96
C LEU A 138 13.80 11.17 -26.41
N HIS A 139 14.14 10.53 -27.54
CA HIS A 139 13.33 9.45 -28.11
C HIS A 139 13.93 8.04 -27.90
N GLY A 140 15.14 7.93 -27.35
CA GLY A 140 15.78 6.64 -27.07
C GLY A 140 16.09 5.80 -28.31
N LEU A 141 16.17 6.41 -29.49
CA LEU A 141 16.43 5.71 -30.75
C LEU A 141 17.91 5.31 -30.87
N ARG A 142 18.14 4.12 -31.41
CA ARG A 142 19.48 3.65 -31.78
C ARG A 142 19.93 4.32 -33.07
N GLU A 143 21.24 4.48 -33.25
CA GLU A 143 21.80 5.07 -34.47
C GLU A 143 21.38 4.35 -35.76
N SER A 144 21.11 3.03 -35.70
CA SER A 144 20.59 2.24 -36.82
C SER A 144 19.12 2.48 -37.14
N GLU A 145 18.33 2.95 -36.16
CA GLU A 145 16.95 3.41 -36.37
C GLU A 145 16.98 4.79 -37.02
N ILE A 146 17.81 5.69 -36.50
CA ILE A 146 18.02 7.04 -37.05
C ILE A 146 18.55 6.97 -38.48
N SER A 147 19.48 6.06 -38.78
CA SER A 147 20.04 5.92 -40.13
C SER A 147 19.00 5.52 -41.16
N ARG A 148 18.08 4.62 -40.78
CA ARG A 148 16.96 4.19 -41.63
C ARG A 148 15.95 5.31 -41.83
N GLU A 149 15.63 6.04 -40.77
CA GLU A 149 14.68 7.15 -40.82
C GLU A 149 15.20 8.32 -41.68
N LEU A 150 16.47 8.69 -41.52
CA LEU A 150 17.09 9.80 -42.25
C LEU A 150 17.66 9.37 -43.62
N ASN A 151 17.55 8.09 -43.97
CA ASN A 151 18.11 7.51 -45.20
C ASN A 151 19.60 7.85 -45.43
N ILE A 152 20.41 7.71 -44.37
CA ILE A 152 21.86 7.94 -44.39
C ILE A 152 22.60 6.74 -43.80
N SER A 153 23.91 6.66 -44.00
CA SER A 153 24.69 5.58 -43.41
C SER A 153 24.75 5.70 -41.88
N ARG A 154 24.78 4.57 -41.16
CA ARG A 154 24.99 4.56 -39.71
C ARG A 154 26.28 5.28 -39.30
N GLN A 155 27.32 5.21 -40.13
CA GLN A 155 28.58 5.93 -39.90
C GLN A 155 28.39 7.46 -39.97
N ALA A 156 27.54 7.96 -40.86
CA ALA A 156 27.21 9.38 -40.95
C ALA A 156 26.45 9.86 -39.70
N VAL A 157 25.52 9.04 -39.18
CA VAL A 157 24.83 9.31 -37.91
C VAL A 157 25.84 9.40 -36.77
N ASN A 158 26.66 8.37 -36.56
CA ASN A 158 27.66 8.32 -35.48
C ASN A 158 28.66 9.48 -35.58
N LYS A 159 29.15 9.80 -36.79
CA LYS A 159 30.06 10.93 -36.98
C LYS A 159 29.43 12.28 -36.62
N THR A 160 28.16 12.47 -36.97
CA THR A 160 27.44 13.70 -36.61
C THR A 160 27.16 13.75 -35.11
N HIS A 161 26.77 12.63 -34.51
CA HIS A 161 26.57 12.49 -33.06
C HIS A 161 27.84 12.85 -32.29
N LEU A 162 29.00 12.26 -32.65
CA LEU A 162 30.28 12.56 -32.01
C LEU A 162 30.68 14.04 -32.15
N ARG A 163 30.56 14.61 -33.36
CA ARG A 163 30.84 16.03 -33.60
C ARG A 163 29.95 16.96 -32.76
N ALA A 164 28.68 16.61 -32.63
CA ALA A 164 27.74 17.36 -31.79
C ALA A 164 28.19 17.33 -30.32
N LEU A 165 28.54 16.15 -29.80
CA LEU A 165 29.03 15.99 -28.43
C LEU A 165 30.36 16.72 -28.19
N GLU A 166 31.26 16.75 -29.17
CA GLU A 166 32.51 17.53 -29.08
C GLU A 166 32.24 19.03 -28.98
N LYS A 167 31.27 19.56 -29.74
CA LYS A 167 30.86 20.96 -29.65
C LYS A 167 30.26 21.32 -28.29
N LEU A 168 29.51 20.42 -27.67
CA LEU A 168 28.89 20.64 -26.35
C LEU A 168 29.89 20.62 -25.19
N LYS A 169 31.12 20.14 -25.39
CA LYS A 169 32.17 20.12 -24.36
C LYS A 169 32.92 21.45 -24.21
N ASN A 170 32.80 22.34 -25.19
CA ASN A 170 33.50 23.63 -25.26
C ASN A 170 32.52 24.78 -25.04
#